data_AF-A0A7R9PG18-F1
#
_entry.id   AF-A0A7R9PG18-F1
#
_cell.length_a   1.000
_cell.length_b   1.000
_cell.length_c   1.000
_cell.angle_alpha   90.00
_cell.angle_beta   90.00
_cell.angle_gamma   90.00
#
_symmetry.space_group_name_H-M   'P 1'
#
loop_
_entity.id
_entity.type
_entity.pdbx_description
1 polymer ?
#
loop_
_entity_poly.entity_id
_entity_poly.type
_entity_poly.pdbx_seq_one_letter_code
_entity_poly.pdbx_strand_id
1 'polypeptide(L)' 'VNLDVQQFKPEEIKVKTVDNYIVVEGKHEERKDEHGFISREFQRRYLLPEGVDPQAVTSTLSSDGILSIAAPK' A
#
# COMPACT_ATOMS: atom_id res chain seq x y z
N VAL A 1 5.90 8.41 -3.87
CA VAL A 1 4.98 8.65 -2.72
C VAL A 1 5.42 7.77 -1.57
N ASN A 2 5.34 8.25 -0.33
CA ASN A 2 5.64 7.45 0.87
C ASN A 2 4.37 7.32 1.72
N LEU A 3 4.14 6.12 2.26
CA LEU A 3 2.97 5.78 3.07
C LEU A 3 3.42 5.03 4.32
N ASP A 4 3.01 5.50 5.50
CA ASP A 4 3.14 4.74 6.74
C ASP A 4 2.12 3.61 6.77
N VAL A 5 2.63 2.37 6.89
CA VAL A 5 1.86 1.13 6.92
C VAL A 5 2.28 0.24 8.09
N GLN A 6 2.88 0.79 9.14
CA GLN A 6 3.42 0.03 10.29
C GLN A 6 2.38 -0.86 11.00
N GLN A 7 1.09 -0.57 10.85
CA GLN A 7 0.00 -1.36 11.43
C GLN A 7 -0.36 -2.62 10.62
N PHE A 8 0.32 -2.87 9.50
CA PHE A 8 0.08 -3.99 8.59
C PHE A 8 1.35 -4.78 8.36
N LYS A 9 1.21 -6.10 8.23
CA LYS A 9 2.32 -6.96 7.79
C LYS A 9 2.55 -6.79 6.28
N PRO A 10 3.77 -7.07 5.77
CA PRO A 10 4.04 -7.00 4.34
C PRO A 10 3.04 -7.80 3.49
N GLU A 11 2.66 -9.00 3.92
CA GLU A 11 1.69 -9.87 3.24
C GLU A 11 0.24 -9.36 3.28
N GLU A 12 -0.06 -8.38 4.14
CA GLU A 12 -1.37 -7.74 4.27
C GLU A 12 -1.53 -6.52 3.35
N ILE A 13 -0.46 -6.14 2.66
CA ILE A 13 -0.40 -4.95 1.80
C ILE A 13 -0.33 -5.38 0.34
N LYS A 14 -1.16 -4.75 -0.49
CA LYS A 14 -1.19 -4.96 -1.93
C LYS A 14 -1.06 -3.63 -2.65
N VAL A 15 -0.13 -3.57 -3.60
CA VAL A 15 0.04 -2.46 -4.54
C VAL A 15 -0.32 -2.96 -5.92
N LYS A 16 -1.21 -2.24 -6.62
CA LYS A 16 -1.63 -2.57 -7.99
C LYS A 16 -1.89 -1.30 -8.78
N THR A 17 -1.82 -1.38 -10.11
CA THR A 17 -2.25 -0.33 -11.01
C THR A 17 -3.58 -0.68 -11.67
N VAL A 18 -4.58 0.20 -11.56
CA VAL A 18 -5.93 0.01 -12.11
C VAL A 18 -6.44 1.35 -12.64
N ASP A 19 -6.90 1.39 -13.89
CA ASP A 19 -7.53 2.57 -14.53
C ASP A 19 -6.74 3.89 -14.36
N ASN A 20 -5.42 3.86 -14.61
CA ASN A 20 -4.50 4.98 -14.39
C ASN A 20 -4.34 5.44 -12.94
N TYR A 21 -4.66 4.59 -11.97
CA TYR A 21 -4.33 4.83 -10.56
C TYR A 21 -3.37 3.77 -10.05
N ILE A 22 -2.45 4.19 -9.19
CA ILE A 22 -1.83 3.30 -8.21
C ILE A 22 -2.82 3.13 -7.07
N VAL A 23 -3.20 1.89 -6.79
CA VAL A 23 -4.07 1.51 -5.69
C VAL A 23 -3.25 0.74 -4.66
N VAL A 24 -3.27 1.24 -3.43
CA VAL A 24 -2.67 0.58 -2.26
C VAL A 24 -3.79 0.12 -1.35
N GLU A 25 -3.84 -1.17 -1.09
CA GLU A 25 -4.79 -1.82 -0.20
C GLU A 25 -4.02 -2.41 0.98
N GLY A 26 -4.52 -2.23 2.19
CA GLY A 26 -4.02 -2.93 3.37
C GLY A 26 -5.19 -3.55 4.11
N LYS A 27 -5.12 -4.85 4.40
CA LYS A 27 -6.17 -5.57 5.11
C LYS A 27 -5.58 -6.45 6.21
N HIS A 28 -5.84 -6.05 7.45
CA HIS A 28 -5.55 -6.80 8.65
C HIS A 28 -6.84 -7.45 9.13
N GLU A 29 -6.95 -8.76 8.94
CA GLU A 29 -8.08 -9.54 9.45
C GLU A 29 -8.19 -9.44 10.97
N GLU A 30 -9.36 -9.75 11.51
CA GLU A 30 -9.60 -9.71 12.95
C GLU A 30 -8.57 -10.56 13.71
N ARG A 31 -7.81 -9.92 14.59
CA ARG A 31 -6.83 -10.58 15.46
C ARG A 31 -7.01 -10.10 16.88
N LYS A 32 -6.75 -11.01 17.82
CA LYS A 32 -6.73 -10.67 19.23
C LYS A 32 -5.51 -9.80 19.55
N ASP A 33 -5.74 -8.68 20.22
CA ASP A 33 -4.70 -7.81 20.79
C ASP A 33 -4.84 -7.73 22.33
N GLU A 34 -4.10 -6.82 22.96
CA GLU A 34 -4.12 -6.62 24.41
C GLU A 34 -5.49 -6.13 24.94
N HIS A 35 -6.32 -5.52 24.10
CA HIS A 35 -7.57 -4.86 24.48
C HIS A 35 -8.83 -5.52 23.90
N GLY A 36 -8.69 -6.57 23.08
CA GLY A 36 -9.82 -7.29 22.51
C GLY A 36 -9.47 -7.86 21.15
N PHE A 37 -10.31 -7.58 20.16
CA PHE A 37 -10.10 -7.96 18.78
C PHE A 37 -10.00 -6.70 17.93
N ILE A 38 -9.08 -6.70 16.99
CA ILE A 38 -8.87 -5.59 16.08
C ILE A 38 -8.78 -6.06 14.64
N SER A 39 -9.50 -5.36 13.76
CA SER A 39 -9.36 -5.45 12.32
C SER A 39 -9.08 -4.05 11.76
N ARG A 40 -8.33 -3.99 10.67
CA ARG A 40 -8.01 -2.72 10.00
C ARG A 40 -8.07 -2.92 8.50
N GLU A 41 -8.64 -1.97 7.79
CA GLU A 41 -8.67 -1.97 6.33
C GLU A 41 -8.48 -0.55 5.81
N PHE A 42 -7.66 -0.39 4.78
CA PHE A 42 -7.53 0.88 4.06
C PHE A 42 -7.39 0.65 2.55
N GLN A 43 -7.81 1.66 1.79
CA GLN A 43 -7.51 1.78 0.37
C GLN A 43 -7.10 3.23 0.07
N ARG A 44 -5.93 3.43 -0.55
CA ARG A 44 -5.49 4.72 -1.09
C ARG A 44 -5.30 4.63 -2.58
N ARG A 45 -5.71 5.67 -3.31
CA ARG A 45 -5.56 5.79 -4.76
C ARG A 45 -4.75 7.03 -5.09
N TYR A 46 -3.73 6.86 -5.93
CA TYR A 46 -2.92 7.95 -6.46
C TYR A 46 -3.05 7.94 -7.97
N LEU A 47 -3.45 9.06 -8.56
CA LEU A 47 -3.51 9.20 -10.01
C LEU A 47 -2.09 9.08 -10.57
N LEU A 48 -1.91 8.19 -11.57
CA LEU A 48 -0.67 8.11 -12.32
C LEU A 48 -0.51 9.37 -13.17
N PRO A 49 0.69 9.98 -13.19
CA PRO A 49 0.97 11.05 -14.15
C PRO A 49 0.79 10.55 -15.58
N GLU A 50 0.38 11.45 -16.47
CA GLU A 50 0.26 11.16 -17.89
C GLU A 50 1.61 10.71 -18.48
N GLY A 51 1.57 9.70 -19.36
CA GLY A 51 2.75 9.15 -20.04
C GLY A 51 3.55 8.11 -19.25
N VAL A 52 3.20 7.84 -17.99
CA VAL A 52 3.86 6.80 -17.19
C VAL A 52 3.35 5.41 -17.59
N ASP A 53 4.27 4.48 -17.86
CA ASP A 53 3.93 3.07 -18.03
C ASP A 53 3.50 2.45 -16.68
N PRO A 54 2.26 1.95 -16.55
CA PRO A 54 1.80 1.29 -15.33
C PRO A 54 2.67 0.10 -14.91
N GLN A 55 3.32 -0.60 -15.86
CA GLN A 55 4.20 -1.74 -15.57
C GLN A 55 5.56 -1.32 -15.00
N ALA A 56 5.94 -0.06 -15.18
CA ALA A 56 7.19 0.49 -14.64
C ALA A 56 7.05 0.95 -13.16
N VAL A 57 5.85 0.89 -12.59
CA VAL A 57 5.61 1.22 -11.18
C VAL A 57 6.30 0.19 -10.29
N THR A 58 7.10 0.68 -9.36
CA THR A 58 7.81 -0.15 -8.37
C THR A 58 7.43 0.28 -6.96
N SER A 59 7.48 -0.66 -6.02
CA SER A 59 7.25 -0.37 -4.60
C SER A 59 8.22 -1.15 -3.73
N THR A 60 8.66 -0.52 -2.64
CA THR A 60 9.50 -1.12 -1.61
C THR A 60 8.92 -0.81 -0.23
N LEU A 61 8.98 -1.80 0.66
CA LEU A 61 8.59 -1.64 2.05
C LEU A 61 9.85 -1.72 2.92
N SER A 62 10.12 -0.67 3.68
CA SER A 62 11.23 -0.61 4.61
C SER A 62 10.91 -1.33 5.93
N SER A 63 11.95 -1.65 6.71
CA SER A 63 11.79 -2.33 8.00
C SER A 63 11.11 -1.48 9.09
N ASP A 64 11.10 -0.16 8.93
CA ASP A 64 10.35 0.79 9.77
C ASP A 64 8.92 1.04 9.25
N GLY A 65 8.42 0.20 8.33
CA GLY A 65 7.02 0.19 7.91
C GLY A 65 6.63 1.36 7.00
N ILE A 66 7.57 1.92 6.24
CA ILE A 66 7.29 2.92 5.21
C ILE A 66 7.22 2.24 3.84
N LEU A 67 6.07 2.30 3.20
CA LEU A 67 5.87 1.89 1.81
C LEU A 67 6.23 3.05 0.88
N SER A 68 7.31 2.90 0.13
CA SER A 68 7.73 3.82 -0.92
C SER A 68 7.29 3.31 -2.28
N ILE A 69 6.63 4.18 -3.05
CA ILE A 69 6.14 3.88 -4.40
C ILE A 69 6.75 4.87 -5.38
N ALA A 70 7.39 4.33 -6.42
CA ALA A 70 8.03 5.08 -7.48
C ALA A 70 7.40 4.73 -8.84
N ALA A 71 7.18 5.76 -9.65
CA ALA A 71 6.62 5.66 -10.98
C ALA A 71 7.50 6.52 -11.91
N PRO A 72 8.48 5.91 -12.60
CA PRO A 72 9.37 6.64 -13.48
C PRO A 72 8.60 7.19 -14.68
N LYS A 73 8.97 8.39 -15.12
CA LYS A 73 8.56 8.96 -16.41
C LYS A 73 9.55 8.57 -17.48
#